data_AF-A0A0F9AH36-F1
#
_entry.id   AF-A0A0F9AH36-F1
#
_cell.length_a   1.000
_cell.length_b   1.000
_cell.length_c   1.000
_cell.angle_alpha   90.00
_cell.angle_beta   90.00
_cell.angle_gamma   90.00
#
_symmetry.space_group_name_H-M   'P 1'
#
loop_
_entity.id
_entity.type
_entity.pdbx_description
1 polymer ?
#
loop_
_entity_poly.entity_id
_entity_poly.type
_entity_poly.pdbx_seq_one_letter_code
_entity_poly.pdbx_strand_id
1 'polypeptide(L)' 'IILARPTKSFGLYLQMAGRTLRPFPGKENALVLDHAGATYIHGFIHEEVNWSLIKMKR' A
#
# COMPACT_ATOMS: atom_id res chain seq x y z
N ILE A 1 -5.80 -9.38 2.78
CA ILE A 1 -6.63 -8.64 1.79
C ILE A 1 -6.30 -9.09 0.38
N ILE A 2 -7.24 -8.92 -0.56
CA ILE A 2 -7.01 -9.18 -1.99
C ILE A 2 -7.09 -7.86 -2.75
N LEU A 3 -6.03 -7.51 -3.49
CA LEU A 3 -6.01 -6.38 -4.41
C LEU A 3 -6.35 -6.89 -5.81
N ALA A 4 -7.60 -6.73 -6.23
CA ALA A 4 -8.09 -7.13 -7.56
C ALA A 4 -8.52 -5.93 -8.42
N ARG A 5 -8.19 -4.71 -7.97
CA ARG A 5 -8.47 -3.46 -8.67
C ARG A 5 -7.16 -2.74 -8.98
N PRO A 6 -6.76 -2.62 -10.26
CA PRO A 6 -5.56 -1.87 -10.61
C PRO A 6 -5.73 -0.40 -10.22
N THR A 7 -4.68 0.18 -9.65
CA THR A 7 -4.65 1.59 -9.27
C THR A 7 -3.30 2.21 -9.59
N LYS A 8 -3.31 3.35 -10.29
CA LYS A 8 -2.13 4.22 -10.44
C LYS A 8 -2.02 5.26 -9.33
N SER A 9 -3.01 5.34 -8.45
CA SER A 9 -2.99 6.24 -7.29
C SER A 9 -2.29 5.55 -6.12
N PHE A 10 -1.13 6.10 -5.74
CA PHE A 10 -0.34 5.64 -4.59
C PHE A 10 -1.12 5.74 -3.28
N GLY A 11 -1.80 6.87 -3.06
CA GLY A 11 -2.60 7.06 -1.85
C GLY A 11 -3.75 6.04 -1.72
N LEU A 12 -4.43 5.73 -2.83
CA LEU A 12 -5.48 4.72 -2.83
C LEU A 12 -4.93 3.31 -2.57
N TYR A 13 -3.77 2.97 -3.15
CA TYR A 13 -3.07 1.71 -2.87
C TYR A 13 -2.77 1.56 -1.38
N LEU A 14 -2.18 2.58 -0.75
CA LEU A 14 -1.91 2.58 0.68
C LEU A 14 -3.18 2.48 1.52
N GLN A 15 -4.26 3.16 1.14
CA GLN A 15 -5.52 3.11 1.86
C GLN A 15 -6.19 1.73 1.81
N MET A 16 -6.16 1.08 0.64
CA MET A 16 -6.69 -0.28 0.45
C MET A 16 -5.85 -1.29 1.23
N ALA A 17 -4.53 -1.23 1.08
CA ALA A 17 -3.64 -2.18 1.72
C ALA A 17 -3.53 -1.98 3.24
N GLY A 18 -3.49 -0.73 3.69
CA GLY A 18 -3.44 -0.38 5.11
C GLY A 18 -4.63 -0.89 5.93
N ARG A 19 -5.74 -1.32 5.30
CA ARG A 19 -6.84 -1.98 6.03
C ARG A 19 -6.36 -3.22 6.77
N THR A 20 -5.42 -3.99 6.21
CA THR A 20 -4.91 -5.21 6.83
C THR A 20 -3.91 -4.96 7.96
N LEU A 21 -3.34 -3.75 8.05
CA LEU A 21 -2.28 -3.39 9.01
C LEU A 21 -2.81 -2.90 10.37
N ARG A 22 -4.13 -2.70 10.51
CA ARG A 22 -4.72 -2.25 11.79
C ARG A 22 -4.45 -3.26 12.91
N PRO A 23 -3.96 -2.88 14.10
CA PRO A 23 -3.69 -3.84 15.18
C PRO A 23 -4.94 -4.60 15.62
N PHE A 24 -4.78 -5.87 16.02
CA PHE A 24 -5.83 -6.69 16.61
C PHE A 24 -5.21 -7.78 17.52
N PRO A 25 -5.79 -8.09 18.69
CA PRO A 25 -5.26 -9.13 19.58
C PRO A 25 -5.09 -10.48 18.88
N GLY A 26 -3.90 -11.08 18.99
CA GLY A 26 -3.58 -12.36 18.35
C GLY A 26 -3.31 -12.29 16.84
N LYS A 27 -3.34 -11.11 16.22
CA LYS A 27 -2.96 -10.94 14.81
C LYS A 27 -1.48 -10.56 14.70
N GLU A 28 -0.66 -11.55 14.37
CA GLU A 28 0.79 -11.38 14.21
C GLU A 28 1.17 -10.84 12.82
N ASN A 29 0.45 -11.27 11.80
CA ASN A 29 0.83 -11.05 10.40
C ASN A 29 -0.31 -10.46 9.57
N ALA A 30 0.05 -9.85 8.46
CA ALA A 30 -0.88 -9.35 7.45
C ALA A 30 -0.51 -9.93 6.08
N LEU A 31 -1.44 -10.65 5.44
CA LEU A 31 -1.25 -11.20 4.10
C LEU A 31 -1.96 -10.35 3.05
N VAL A 32 -1.22 -9.98 2.01
CA VAL A 32 -1.73 -9.26 0.83
C VAL A 32 -1.53 -10.13 -0.40
N LEU A 33 -2.63 -10.41 -1.11
CA LEU A 33 -2.60 -11.08 -2.40
C LEU A 33 -2.92 -10.06 -3.49
N ASP A 34 -1.96 -9.77 -4.35
CA ASP A 34 -2.11 -8.77 -5.41
C ASP A 34 -2.27 -9.41 -6.78
N HIS A 35 -3.49 -9.33 -7.32
CA HIS A 35 -3.84 -9.76 -8.67
C HIS A 35 -3.91 -8.60 -9.66
N ALA A 36 -3.63 -7.37 -9.20
CA ALA A 36 -3.77 -6.15 -9.97
C ALA A 36 -2.42 -5.49 -10.32
N GLY A 37 -1.31 -6.01 -9.79
CA GLY A 37 0.03 -5.49 -10.01
C GLY A 37 0.30 -4.15 -9.31
N ALA A 38 -0.51 -3.78 -8.32
CA ALA A 38 -0.36 -2.54 -7.58
C ALA A 38 0.98 -2.48 -6.81
N THR A 39 1.40 -3.57 -6.19
CA THR A 39 2.69 -3.67 -5.50
C THR A 39 3.86 -3.53 -6.47
N TYR A 40 3.75 -4.04 -7.69
CA TYR A 40 4.78 -3.85 -8.71
C TYR A 40 4.94 -2.38 -9.13
N ILE A 41 3.85 -1.62 -9.14
CA ILE A 41 3.85 -0.20 -9.53
C ILE A 41 4.34 0.69 -8.39
N HIS A 42 3.92 0.40 -7.16
CA HIS A 42 4.05 1.31 -6.02
C HIS A 42 5.10 0.90 -4.99
N GLY A 43 5.67 -0.30 -5.11
CA GLY A 43 6.51 -0.90 -4.07
C GLY A 43 5.72 -1.61 -2.97
N PHE A 44 6.41 -2.25 -2.04
CA PHE A 44 5.77 -2.93 -0.92
C PHE A 44 5.23 -1.93 0.11
N ILE A 45 4.09 -2.26 0.73
CA ILE A 45 3.38 -1.34 1.64
C ILE A 45 4.11 -1.01 2.94
N HIS A 46 5.14 -1.78 3.28
CA HIS A 46 5.95 -1.61 4.48
C HIS A 46 7.29 -0.92 4.18
N GLU A 47 7.57 -0.62 2.91
CA GLU A 47 8.76 0.13 2.53
C GLU A 47 8.61 1.60 2.95
N GLU A 48 9.74 2.21 3.33
CA GLU A 48 9.76 3.63 3.65
C GLU A 48 9.50 4.46 2.40
N VAL A 49 8.59 5.43 2.53
CA VAL A 49 8.25 6.35 1.45
C VAL A 49 9.12 7.59 1.59
N ASN A 50 10.01 7.81 0.63
CA ASN A 50 10.75 9.06 0.53
C ASN A 50 9.80 10.19 0.09
N TRP A 51 9.46 11.08 1.02
CA TRP A 51 8.62 12.25 0.75
C TRP A 51 9.34 13.54 1.14
N SER A 52 8.98 14.64 0.47
CA SER A 52 9.45 15.98 0.80
C SER A 52 8.27 16.93 0.82
N LEU A 53 8.28 17.85 1.79
CA LEU A 53 7.28 18.92 1.88
C LEU A 53 7.51 20.01 0.82
N ILE A 54 8.75 20.11 0.31
CA ILE A 54 9.11 21.05 -0.73
C ILE A 54 8.55 20.50 -2.05
N LYS A 55 7.65 21.26 -2.69
CA LYS A 55 7.10 20.91 -4.01
C LYS A 55 8.26 20.64 -4.98
N MET A 56 8.38 19.41 -5.46
CA MET A 56 9.06 19.17 -6.73
C MET A 56 8.20 19.81 -7.83
N LYS A 57 8.80 20.68 -8.64
CA LYS A 57 8.15 21.20 -9.85
C LYS A 57 7.73 19.99 -10.69
N ARG A 58 6.43 19.93 -11.03
CA ARG A 58 5.91 18.98 -12.01
C ARG A 58 6.49 19.25 -13.38
#